data_AF-A0A6S7BGH5-F1
#
_entry.id   AF-A0A6S7BGH5-F1
#
_cell.length_a   1.000
_cell.length_b   1.000
_cell.length_c   1.000
_cell.angle_alpha   90.00
_cell.angle_beta   90.00
_cell.angle_gamma   90.00
#
_symmetry.space_group_name_H-M   'P 1'
#
loop_
_entity.id
_entity.type
_entity.pdbx_description
1 polymer ?
#
loop_
_entity_poly.entity_id
_entity_poly.type
_entity_poly.pdbx_seq_one_letter_code
_entity_poly.pdbx_strand_id
1 'polypeptide(L)'
;MAKEELIELDGIVDEVLPDSRYRVKLDNGIEVGAYASGRIRKHRIRILAGDRVTLEMSPYDLTKGRINFRHKDERAPAPHRPQQYRR
;
A
#
# COMPACT_ATOMS: atom_id res chain seq x y z
N MET A 1 -7.17 -17.16 20.79
CA MET A 1 -7.44 -15.71 20.95
C MET A 1 -8.10 -15.26 19.66
N ALA A 2 -9.29 -14.66 19.74
CA ALA A 2 -10.10 -14.32 18.58
C ALA A 2 -9.30 -13.45 17.61
N LYS A 3 -9.10 -13.93 16.38
CA LYS A 3 -8.64 -13.11 15.28
C LYS A 3 -9.80 -12.18 14.99
N GLU A 4 -9.73 -10.97 15.51
CA GLU A 4 -10.65 -9.92 15.09
C GLU A 4 -10.51 -9.78 13.57
N GLU A 5 -11.62 -9.89 12.85
CA GLU A 5 -11.63 -9.70 11.41
C GLU A 5 -11.26 -8.24 11.12
N LEU A 6 -10.02 -8.04 10.67
CA LEU A 6 -9.56 -6.76 10.19
C LEU A 6 -10.34 -6.43 8.92
N ILE A 7 -10.81 -5.19 8.82
CA ILE A 7 -11.52 -4.72 7.64
C ILE A 7 -10.47 -4.35 6.60
N GLU A 8 -10.55 -4.97 5.43
CA GLU A 8 -9.71 -4.62 4.28
C GLU A 8 -10.41 -3.56 3.42
N LEU A 9 -9.70 -2.46 3.13
CA LEU A 9 -10.19 -1.36 2.31
C LEU A 9 -9.12 -0.91 1.33
N ASP A 10 -9.53 -0.51 0.14
CA ASP A 10 -8.64 0.04 -0.87
C ASP A 10 -8.65 1.58 -0.86
N GLY A 11 -7.52 2.15 -1.27
CA GLY A 11 -7.35 3.59 -1.38
C GLY A 11 -6.12 4.00 -2.16
N ILE A 12 -5.95 5.32 -2.30
CA ILE A 12 -4.83 5.95 -2.99
C ILE A 12 -4.04 6.78 -1.98
N VAL A 13 -2.72 6.62 -1.99
CA VAL A 13 -1.82 7.41 -1.15
C VAL A 13 -1.82 8.85 -1.65
N ASP A 14 -2.23 9.78 -0.82
CA ASP A 14 -2.27 11.21 -1.18
C ASP A 14 -0.92 11.87 -0.90
N GLU A 15 -0.38 11.67 0.31
CA GLU A 15 0.91 12.22 0.70
C GLU A 15 1.70 11.25 1.61
N VAL A 16 3.03 11.40 1.59
CA VAL A 16 3.97 10.67 2.46
C VAL A 16 4.43 11.62 3.57
N LEU A 17 4.19 11.23 4.81
CA LEU A 17 4.54 12.01 6.00
C LEU A 17 5.96 11.66 6.50
N PRO A 18 6.65 12.62 7.15
CA PRO A 18 8.05 12.44 7.60
C PRO A 18 8.25 11.35 8.66
N ASP A 19 7.20 10.92 9.36
CA ASP A 19 7.24 9.87 10.39
C ASP A 19 7.02 8.45 9.83
N SER A 20 7.21 8.27 8.52
CA SER A 20 6.90 7.02 7.80
C SER A 20 5.43 6.61 7.88
N ARG A 21 4.54 7.59 8.10
CA ARG A 21 3.11 7.45 7.87
C ARG A 21 2.74 7.95 6.48
N TYR A 22 1.56 7.56 6.05
CA TYR A 22 1.00 7.86 4.75
C TYR A 22 -0.40 8.39 4.96
N ARG A 23 -0.75 9.49 4.32
CA ARG A 23 -2.15 9.89 4.21
C ARG A 23 -2.74 9.13 3.05
N VAL A 24 -3.78 8.35 3.31
CA VAL A 24 -4.44 7.55 2.27
C VAL A 24 -5.88 8.00 2.17
N LYS A 25 -6.28 8.31 0.95
CA LYS A 25 -7.66 8.58 0.61
C LYS A 25 -8.32 7.27 0.21
N LEU A 26 -9.22 6.79 1.05
CA LEU A 26 -10.01 5.60 0.79
C LEU A 26 -11.01 5.86 -0.35
N ASP A 27 -11.48 4.80 -1.00
CA ASP A 27 -12.48 4.90 -2.08
C ASP A 27 -13.81 5.52 -1.63
N ASN A 28 -14.13 5.41 -0.35
CA ASN A 28 -15.29 6.04 0.27
C ASN A 28 -15.12 7.57 0.47
N GLY A 29 -13.97 8.13 0.13
CA GLY A 29 -13.65 9.56 0.23
C GLY A 29 -13.06 10.00 1.57
N ILE A 30 -12.92 9.09 2.55
CA ILE A 30 -12.34 9.39 3.87
C ILE A 30 -10.81 9.34 3.80
N GLU A 31 -10.16 10.30 4.44
CA GLU A 31 -8.72 10.31 4.62
C GLU A 31 -8.34 9.64 5.94
N VAL A 32 -7.41 8.68 5.86
CA VAL A 32 -6.92 7.94 7.03
C VAL A 32 -5.40 8.00 7.10
N GLY A 33 -4.89 8.03 8.34
CA GLY A 33 -3.47 7.92 8.60
C GLY A 33 -3.05 6.46 8.62
N ALA A 34 -2.14 6.07 7.74
CA ALA A 34 -1.71 4.69 7.62
C ALA A 34 -0.21 4.50 7.82
N TYR A 35 0.19 3.32 8.29
CA TYR A 35 1.60 2.93 8.38
C TYR A 35 1.87 1.65 7.59
N ALA A 36 3.10 1.52 7.10
CA ALA A 36 3.53 0.32 6.38
C ALA A 36 3.54 -0.91 7.31
N SER A 37 2.92 -2.00 6.87
CA SER A 37 3.03 -3.29 7.57
C SER A 37 4.47 -3.79 7.62
N GLY A 38 4.75 -4.69 8.56
CA GLY A 38 6.05 -5.37 8.63
C GLY A 38 6.41 -6.10 7.33
N ARG A 39 5.41 -6.59 6.58
CA ARG A 39 5.61 -7.25 5.29
C ARG A 39 6.13 -6.26 4.23
N ILE A 40 5.52 -5.09 4.10
CA ILE A 40 5.99 -4.01 3.22
C ILE A 40 7.45 -3.66 3.52
N ARG A 41 7.77 -3.45 4.80
CA ARG A 41 9.12 -3.11 5.25
C ARG A 41 10.13 -4.22 4.94
N LYS A 42 9.79 -5.48 5.24
CA LYS A 42 10.64 -6.66 4.97
C LYS A 42 10.97 -6.81 3.48
N HIS A 43 10.00 -6.54 2.60
CA HIS A 43 10.19 -6.64 1.15
C HIS A 43 10.75 -5.35 0.52
N ARG A 44 11.12 -4.35 1.33
CA ARG A 44 11.65 -3.05 0.87
C ARG A 44 10.75 -2.39 -0.19
N ILE A 45 9.44 -2.57 -0.07
CA ILE A 45 8.46 -1.94 -0.96
C ILE A 45 8.39 -0.46 -0.59
N ARG A 46 8.77 0.40 -1.53
CA ARG A 46 8.61 1.85 -1.40
C ARG A 46 7.17 2.22 -1.73
N ILE A 47 6.56 3.08 -0.94
CA ILE A 47 5.22 3.63 -1.18
C ILE A 47 5.40 5.12 -1.46
N LEU A 48 4.79 5.60 -2.53
CA LEU A 48 4.84 6.98 -2.99
C LEU A 48 3.41 7.56 -3.07
N ALA A 49 3.31 8.88 -3.14
CA ALA A 49 2.05 9.55 -3.46
C ALA A 49 1.55 9.10 -4.85
N GLY A 50 0.25 8.86 -4.96
CA GLY A 50 -0.42 8.31 -6.13
C GLY A 50 -0.48 6.78 -6.19
N ASP A 51 0.21 6.06 -5.30
CA ASP A 51 0.15 4.60 -5.30
C ASP A 51 -1.21 4.08 -4.81
N ARG A 52 -1.75 3.09 -5.52
CA ARG A 52 -2.91 2.32 -5.10
C ARG A 52 -2.49 1.28 -4.05
N VAL A 53 -3.15 1.27 -2.89
CA VAL A 53 -2.80 0.42 -1.75
C VAL A 53 -4.03 -0.23 -1.12
N THR A 54 -3.82 -1.40 -0.52
CA THR A 54 -4.81 -2.06 0.33
C THR A 54 -4.41 -1.92 1.79
N LEU A 55 -5.35 -1.43 2.57
CA LEU A 55 -5.25 -1.14 3.99
C LEU A 55 -6.04 -2.17 4.79
N GLU A 56 -5.50 -2.58 5.92
CA GLU A 56 -6.19 -3.31 6.96
C GLU A 56 -6.46 -2.38 8.14
N MET A 57 -7.70 -2.35 8.61
CA MET A 57 -8.13 -1.49 9.71
C MET A 57 -8.77 -2.32 10.81
N SER A 58 -8.51 -1.93 12.05
CA SER A 58 -9.18 -2.53 13.19
C SER A 58 -10.60 -1.95 13.29
N PRO A 59 -11.62 -2.78 13.59
CA PRO A 59 -13.00 -2.31 13.70
C PRO A 59 -13.21 -1.27 14.82
N TYR A 60 -12.26 -1.13 15.74
CA TYR A 60 -12.31 -0.15 16.84
C TYR A 60 -11.75 1.22 16.50
N ASP A 61 -10.88 1.33 15.49
CA ASP A 61 -10.28 2.61 15.08
C ASP A 61 -10.24 2.70 13.55
N LEU A 62 -11.28 3.31 12.99
CA LEU A 62 -11.40 3.58 11.56
C LEU A 62 -10.61 4.83 11.10
N THR A 63 -9.80 5.44 11.97
CA THR A 63 -8.94 6.58 11.58
C THR A 63 -7.52 6.14 11.25
N LYS A 64 -7.12 4.95 11.71
CA LYS A 64 -5.78 4.38 11.52
C LYS A 64 -5.83 3.09 10.72
N GLY A 65 -4.96 3.01 9.72
CA GLY A 65 -4.84 1.82 8.88
C GLY A 65 -3.41 1.27 8.81
N ARG A 66 -3.32 0.00 8.41
CA ARG A 66 -2.07 -0.68 8.13
C ARG A 66 -2.01 -1.05 6.65
N ILE A 67 -1.01 -0.55 5.92
CA ILE A 67 -0.84 -0.89 4.51
C ILE A 67 -0.28 -2.31 4.41
N ASN A 68 -1.09 -3.26 3.95
CA ASN A 68 -0.67 -4.65 3.72
C ASN A 68 -0.07 -4.80 2.32
N PHE A 69 -0.69 -4.19 1.31
CA PHE A 69 -0.31 -4.38 -0.09
C PHE A 69 -0.25 -3.07 -0.88
N ARG A 70 0.71 -3.00 -1.81
CA ARG A 70 0.81 -1.96 -2.84
C ARG A 70 0.54 -2.61 -4.19
N HIS A 71 -0.46 -2.11 -4.91
CA HIS A 71 -0.77 -2.56 -6.26
C HIS A 71 0.27 -2.02 -7.24
N LYS A 72 0.64 -2.84 -8.22
CA LYS A 72 1.49 -2.40 -9.33
C LYS A 72 0.57 -1.85 -10.41
N ASP A 73 0.88 -0.68 -10.95
CA ASP A 73 0.24 -0.23 -12.18
C ASP A 73 0.55 -1.25 -13.29
N GLU A 74 -0.51 -1.88 -13.83
CA GLU A 74 -0.42 -2.80 -14.97
C GLU A 74 0.11 -2.12 -16.25
N ARG A 75 0.31 -0.79 -16.21
CA ARG A 75 0.73 0.02 -17.35
C ARG A 75 2.24 0.08 -17.60
N ALA A 76 3.08 -0.52 -16.77
CA ALA A 76 4.51 -0.59 -17.05
C ALA A 76 4.80 -1.76 -18.02
N PRO A 77 5.23 -1.51 -19.26
CA PRO A 77 5.68 -2.59 -20.13
C PRO A 77 6.84 -3.31 -19.44
N ALA A 78 6.76 -4.64 -19.39
CA ALA A 78 7.82 -5.47 -18.83
C ALA A 78 9.18 -5.06 -19.46
N PRO A 79 10.27 -4.99 -18.68
CA PRO A 79 11.57 -4.66 -19.25
C PRO A 79 11.89 -5.69 -20.33
N HIS A 80 11.97 -5.22 -21.57
CA HIS A 80 12.39 -6.01 -22.73
C HIS A 80 13.81 -6.47 -22.44
N ARG A 81 13.95 -7.69 -21.91
CA ARG A 81 15.25 -8.28 -21.59
C ARG A 81 15.92 -8.53 -22.94
N PRO A 82 16.99 -7.79 -23.33
CA PRO A 82 17.61 -8.03 -24.62
C PRO A 82 18.11 -9.48 -24.60
N GLN A 83 17.55 -10.29 -25.49
CA GLN A 83 17.94 -11.67 -25.68
C GLN A 83 19.40 -11.60 -26.15
N GLN A 84 20.32 -11.94 -25.25
CA GLN A 84 21.74 -11.99 -25.58
C GLN A 84 21.89 -12.90 -26.79
N TYR A 85 22.27 -12.31 -27.91
CA TYR A 85 22.56 -13.03 -29.14
C TYR A 85 23.75 -13.92 -28.85
N ARG A 86 23.47 -15.19 -28.58
CA ARG A 86 24.47 -16.22 -28.35
C ARG A 86 25.12 -16.49 -29.71
N ARG A 87 26.33 -15.97 -29.90
CA ARG A 87 27.26 -16.43 -30.94
C ARG A 87 28.01 -17.65 -30.43
#